data_AF-A0A7S0LIR4-F1
#
_entry.id   AF-A0A7S0LIR4-F1
#
_cell.length_a   1.000
_cell.length_b   1.000
_cell.length_c   1.000
_cell.angle_alpha   90.00
_cell.angle_beta   90.00
_cell.angle_gamma   90.00
#
_symmetry.space_group_name_H-M   'P 1'
#
loop_
_entity.id
_entity.type
_entity.pdbx_description
1 polymer ?
#
loop_
_entity_poly.entity_id
_entity_poly.type
_entity_poly.pdbx_seq_one_letter_code
_entity_poly.pdbx_strand_id
1 'polypeptide(L)'
;RRWPPRPPQIYDAMLRATFCLQPPGDTLTRKGLYESFLTGCIPVVFREDPAFLEQLAFSRYIPYRKMWVCLPAALAETGKLDVSAALRRISEPRVRSIRRHMRRWARRLS
;
A
#
# COMPACT_ATOMS: atom_id res chain seq x y z
N ARG A 1 -4.50 29.99 19.69
CA ARG A 1 -4.57 28.89 18.69
C ARG A 1 -3.41 27.93 18.98
N ARG A 2 -3.64 26.79 19.64
CA ARG A 2 -2.62 25.75 19.78
C ARG A 2 -2.61 24.97 18.46
N TRP A 3 -1.53 25.12 17.68
CA TRP A 3 -1.29 24.23 16.55
C TRP A 3 -1.13 22.81 17.12
N PRO A 4 -1.76 21.77 16.54
CA PRO A 4 -1.54 20.41 17.00
C PRO A 4 -0.02 20.12 16.91
N PRO A 5 0.53 19.27 17.81
CA PRO A 5 1.92 18.86 17.71
C PRO A 5 2.19 18.39 16.29
N ARG A 6 3.36 18.74 15.73
CA ARG A 6 3.75 18.29 14.38
C ARG A 6 3.42 16.79 14.29
N PRO A 7 2.67 16.36 13.26
CA PRO A 7 2.37 14.95 13.13
C PRO A 7 3.69 14.18 13.17
N PRO A 8 3.74 12.97 13.79
CA PRO A 8 4.89 12.10 13.62
C PRO A 8 5.23 12.07 12.13
N GLN A 9 6.52 12.14 11.80
CA GLN A 9 6.95 12.10 10.41
C GLN A 9 6.22 10.91 9.78
N ILE A 10 5.51 11.11 8.66
CA ILE A 10 4.59 10.10 8.08
C ILE A 10 5.25 8.71 8.03
N TYR A 11 6.57 8.70 7.80
CA TYR A 11 7.46 7.55 7.90
C TYR A 11 7.37 6.75 9.22
N ASP A 12 7.38 7.40 10.39
CA ASP A 12 7.23 6.76 11.70
C ASP A 12 5.87 6.09 11.86
N ALA A 13 4.81 6.70 11.33
CA ALA A 13 3.48 6.10 11.32
C ALA A 13 3.46 4.86 10.42
N MET A 14 4.12 4.92 9.25
CA MET A 14 4.24 3.79 8.34
C MET A 14 5.03 2.62 8.93
N LEU A 15 6.13 2.89 9.65
CA LEU A 15 6.93 1.86 10.33
C LEU A 15 6.13 1.06 11.37
N ARG A 16 5.10 1.68 11.97
CA ARG A 16 4.24 1.05 12.99
C ARG A 16 2.96 0.46 12.41
N ALA A 17 2.58 0.84 11.19
CA ALA A 17 1.34 0.42 10.56
C ALA A 17 1.47 -0.94 9.86
N THR A 18 0.37 -1.71 9.84
CA THR A 18 0.29 -2.94 9.03
C THR A 18 -0.09 -2.65 7.59
N PHE A 19 -1.02 -1.70 7.38
CA PHE A 19 -1.57 -1.35 6.08
C PHE A 19 -1.48 0.15 5.83
N CYS A 20 -1.13 0.54 4.60
CA CYS A 20 -1.05 1.92 4.16
C CYS A 20 -2.02 2.11 2.99
N LEU A 21 -3.05 2.93 3.15
CA LEU A 21 -4.01 3.20 2.08
C LEU A 21 -3.35 4.03 0.97
N GLN A 22 -3.45 3.54 -0.26
CA GLN A 22 -2.93 4.17 -1.47
C GLN A 22 -4.09 4.39 -2.46
N PRO A 23 -4.96 5.39 -2.19
CA PRO A 23 -6.06 5.72 -3.09
C PRO A 23 -5.54 6.21 -4.45
N PRO A 24 -6.33 6.09 -5.52
CA PRO A 24 -5.98 6.64 -6.82
C PRO A 24 -5.79 8.17 -6.74
N GLY A 25 -4.81 8.68 -7.48
CA GLY A 25 -4.55 10.13 -7.61
C GLY A 25 -3.73 10.43 -8.88
N ASP A 26 -3.51 11.71 -9.18
CA ASP A 26 -3.06 12.22 -10.50
C ASP A 26 -1.69 11.73 -11.01
N THR A 27 -0.86 11.10 -10.17
CA THR A 27 0.41 10.50 -10.60
C THR A 27 0.58 9.14 -9.93
N LEU A 28 0.75 8.11 -10.74
CA LEU A 28 0.61 6.70 -10.33
C LEU A 28 1.90 6.11 -9.75
N THR A 29 2.94 6.94 -9.64
CA THR A 29 4.25 6.68 -9.05
C THR A 29 4.49 7.48 -7.76
N ARG A 30 3.44 7.75 -6.97
CA ARG A 30 3.59 8.49 -5.70
C ARG A 30 4.61 7.81 -4.79
N LYS A 31 5.56 8.61 -4.31
CA LYS A 31 6.57 8.27 -3.29
C LYS A 31 6.01 7.40 -2.16
N GLY A 32 4.79 7.68 -1.70
CA GLY A 32 4.11 6.92 -0.64
C GLY A 32 3.92 5.42 -0.92
N LEU A 33 3.70 5.01 -2.18
CA LEU A 33 3.59 3.59 -2.54
C LEU A 33 4.94 2.90 -2.32
N TYR A 34 6.03 3.49 -2.78
CA TYR A 34 7.37 2.93 -2.60
C TYR A 34 7.84 2.99 -1.14
N GLU A 35 7.51 4.07 -0.41
CA GLU A 35 7.77 4.15 1.03
C GLU A 35 7.04 3.05 1.81
N SER A 36 5.85 2.63 1.37
CA SER A 36 5.15 1.52 2.00
C SER A 36 5.90 0.19 1.81
N PHE A 37 6.48 -0.03 0.63
CA PHE A 37 7.36 -1.18 0.39
C PHE A 37 8.63 -1.16 1.27
N LEU A 38 9.28 0.00 1.39
CA LEU A 38 10.51 0.17 2.17
C LEU A 38 10.28 0.05 3.69
N THR A 39 9.14 0.56 4.18
CA THR A 39 8.77 0.51 5.62
C THR A 39 8.14 -0.82 6.02
N GLY A 40 7.75 -1.68 5.07
CA GLY A 40 7.04 -2.92 5.36
C GLY A 40 5.56 -2.73 5.72
N CYS A 41 5.04 -1.52 5.53
CA CYS A 41 3.62 -1.21 5.59
C CYS A 41 2.95 -1.70 4.30
N ILE A 42 2.03 -2.67 4.37
CA ILE A 42 1.44 -3.27 3.17
C ILE A 42 0.58 -2.22 2.45
N PRO A 43 0.89 -1.84 1.19
CA PRO A 43 0.03 -0.94 0.46
C PRO A 43 -1.33 -1.57 0.19
N VAL A 44 -2.38 -0.79 0.39
CA VAL A 44 -3.76 -1.10 0.02
C VAL A 44 -4.10 -0.22 -1.18
N VAL A 45 -4.10 -0.83 -2.35
CA VAL A 45 -4.45 -0.16 -3.60
C VAL A 45 -5.92 -0.36 -3.90
N PHE A 46 -6.50 0.53 -4.69
CA PHE A 46 -7.91 0.43 -5.10
C PHE A 46 -8.07 0.12 -6.60
N ARG A 47 -6.95 -0.14 -7.27
CA ARG A 47 -6.84 -0.40 -8.69
C ARG A 47 -5.62 -1.27 -8.98
N GLU A 48 -5.76 -2.27 -9.84
CA GLU A 48 -4.66 -3.16 -10.24
C GLU A 48 -4.74 -3.63 -11.71
N ASP A 49 -5.40 -2.85 -12.57
CA ASP A 49 -5.49 -3.12 -14.01
C ASP A 49 -4.11 -3.02 -14.71
N PRO A 50 -3.97 -3.55 -15.93
CA PRO A 50 -2.70 -3.53 -16.66
C PRO A 50 -2.12 -2.12 -16.84
N ALA A 51 -2.93 -1.11 -17.14
CA ALA A 51 -2.47 0.26 -17.33
C ALA A 51 -1.94 0.87 -16.03
N PHE A 52 -2.48 0.48 -14.87
CA PHE A 52 -1.90 0.84 -13.58
C PHE A 52 -0.54 0.16 -13.34
N LEU A 53 -0.43 -1.15 -13.66
CA LEU A 53 0.80 -1.92 -13.44
C LEU A 53 1.94 -1.47 -14.33
N GLU A 54 1.66 -1.12 -15.58
CA GLU A 54 2.66 -0.67 -16.57
C GLU A 54 3.43 0.58 -16.12
N GLN A 55 2.81 1.41 -15.27
CA GLN A 55 3.38 2.66 -14.78
C GLN A 55 4.35 2.47 -13.60
N LEU A 56 4.43 1.26 -13.05
CA LEU A 56 5.33 0.97 -11.93
C LEU A 56 6.75 0.66 -12.41
N ALA A 57 7.74 1.09 -11.62
CA ALA A 57 9.14 0.86 -11.93
C ALA A 57 9.42 -0.64 -12.03
N PHE A 58 10.08 -1.07 -13.11
CA PHE A 58 10.43 -2.47 -13.34
C PHE A 58 9.23 -3.43 -13.29
N SER A 59 8.04 -2.98 -13.69
CA SER A 59 6.78 -3.75 -13.72
C SER A 59 6.87 -5.10 -14.45
N ARG A 60 7.77 -5.21 -15.43
CA ARG A 60 8.06 -6.46 -16.16
C ARG A 60 8.79 -7.52 -15.32
N TYR A 61 9.48 -7.12 -14.26
CA TYR A 61 10.34 -8.01 -13.45
C TYR A 61 9.84 -8.16 -12.00
N ILE A 62 9.20 -7.13 -11.47
CA ILE A 62 8.73 -7.10 -10.09
C ILE A 62 7.27 -7.56 -10.04
N PRO A 63 6.95 -8.64 -9.28
CA PRO A 63 5.59 -9.16 -9.17
C PRO A 63 4.76 -8.33 -8.17
N TYR A 64 4.44 -7.08 -8.51
CA TYR A 64 3.77 -6.11 -7.63
C TYR A 64 2.48 -6.62 -6.99
N ARG A 65 1.67 -7.39 -7.73
CA ARG A 65 0.43 -8.01 -7.21
C ARG A 65 0.63 -8.91 -5.99
N LYS A 66 1.86 -9.37 -5.73
CA LYS A 66 2.20 -10.18 -4.54
C LYS A 66 2.59 -9.32 -3.33
N MET A 67 2.70 -8.00 -3.50
CA MET A 67 3.25 -7.06 -2.52
C MET A 67 2.22 -6.07 -1.97
N TRP A 68 0.95 -6.17 -2.38
CA TRP A 68 -0.13 -5.30 -1.92
C TRP A 68 -1.43 -6.07 -1.66
N VAL A 69 -2.42 -5.34 -1.17
CA VAL A 69 -3.82 -5.75 -1.12
C VAL A 69 -4.59 -4.84 -2.07
N CYS A 70 -5.39 -5.41 -2.99
CA CYS A 70 -6.31 -4.62 -3.79
C CYS A 70 -7.71 -4.71 -3.20
N LEU A 71 -8.32 -3.57 -2.92
CA LEU A 71 -9.73 -3.45 -2.58
C LEU A 71 -10.50 -2.82 -3.75
N PRO A 72 -11.77 -3.16 -3.99
CA PRO A 72 -12.54 -2.57 -5.07
C PRO A 72 -12.86 -1.08 -4.80
N ALA A 73 -12.32 -0.17 -5.62
CA ALA A 73 -12.55 1.28 -5.51
C ALA A 73 -14.04 1.63 -5.43
N ALA A 74 -14.86 1.09 -6.34
CA ALA A 74 -16.29 1.40 -6.43
C ALA A 74 -17.05 1.09 -5.13
N LEU A 75 -16.68 0.04 -4.39
CA LEU A 75 -17.33 -0.29 -3.13
C LEU A 75 -16.83 0.61 -1.98
N ALA A 76 -15.56 1.01 -2.02
CA ALA A 76 -15.01 1.94 -1.03
C ALA A 76 -15.61 3.35 -1.20
N GLU A 77 -15.74 3.84 -2.43
CA GLU A 77 -16.28 5.17 -2.76
C GLU A 77 -17.78 5.29 -2.47
N THR A 78 -18.54 4.22 -2.69
CA THR A 78 -19.98 4.16 -2.38
C THR A 78 -20.29 3.91 -0.90
N GLY A 79 -19.27 3.77 -0.05
CA GLY A 79 -19.42 3.42 1.37
C GLY A 79 -19.94 2.00 1.63
N LYS A 80 -20.07 1.18 0.58
CA LYS A 80 -20.53 -0.22 0.66
C LYS A 80 -19.45 -1.19 1.14
N LEU A 81 -18.21 -0.72 1.27
CA LEU A 81 -17.09 -1.46 1.83
C LEU A 81 -16.53 -0.76 3.06
N ASP A 82 -16.64 -1.42 4.22
CA ASP A 82 -15.83 -1.07 5.38
C ASP A 82 -14.40 -1.57 5.17
N VAL A 83 -13.51 -0.64 4.82
CA VAL A 83 -12.08 -0.89 4.59
C VAL A 83 -11.41 -1.48 5.82
N SER A 84 -11.72 -0.97 7.03
CA SER A 84 -11.12 -1.47 8.28
C SER A 84 -11.53 -2.92 8.53
N ALA A 85 -12.82 -3.23 8.39
CA ALA A 85 -13.33 -4.58 8.56
C ALA A 85 -12.79 -5.55 7.48
N ALA A 86 -12.61 -5.09 6.24
CA ALA A 86 -12.00 -5.88 5.18
C ALA A 86 -10.53 -6.22 5.50
N LEU A 87 -9.75 -5.23 5.94
CA LEU A 87 -8.34 -5.43 6.28
C LEU A 87 -8.15 -6.32 7.52
N ARG A 88 -9.03 -6.23 8.52
CA ARG A 88 -9.01 -7.10 9.71
C ARG A 88 -9.29 -8.58 9.40
N ARG A 89 -9.97 -8.86 8.29
CA ARG A 89 -10.21 -10.25 7.82
C ARG A 89 -8.99 -10.87 7.15
N ILE A 90 -7.97 -10.09 6.82
CA ILE A 90 -6.74 -10.61 6.22
C ILE A 90 -5.95 -11.34 7.30
N SER A 91 -5.73 -12.64 7.08
CA SER A 91 -5.06 -13.49 8.05
C SER A 91 -3.58 -13.10 8.25
N GLU A 92 -3.08 -13.25 9.47
CA GLU A 92 -1.67 -12.98 9.78
C GLU A 92 -0.69 -13.79 8.88
N PRO A 93 -0.93 -15.07 8.53
CA PRO A 93 -0.12 -15.77 7.53
C PRO A 93 -0.05 -15.06 6.17
N ARG A 94 -1.16 -14.47 5.71
CA ARG A 94 -1.20 -13.70 4.45
C ARG A 94 -0.39 -12.42 4.58
N VAL A 95 -0.54 -11.67 5.68
CA VAL A 95 0.25 -10.46 6.00
C VAL A 95 1.75 -10.79 5.97
N ARG A 96 2.17 -11.85 6.67
CA ARG A 96 3.58 -12.29 6.68
C ARG A 96 4.10 -12.68 5.30
N SER A 97 3.27 -13.32 4.47
CA SER A 97 3.61 -13.70 3.10
C SER A 97 3.83 -12.46 2.21
N ILE A 98 2.96 -11.47 2.28
CA ILE A 98 3.10 -10.21 1.52
C ILE A 98 4.38 -9.48 1.94
N ARG A 99 4.60 -9.30 3.25
CA ARG A 99 5.83 -8.65 3.77
C ARG A 99 7.11 -9.39 3.37
N ARG A 100 7.06 -10.73 3.21
CA ARG A 100 8.19 -11.51 2.69
C ARG A 100 8.50 -11.18 1.24
N HIS A 101 7.48 -11.00 0.40
CA HIS A 101 7.66 -10.55 -0.98
C HIS A 101 8.23 -9.13 -1.01
N MET A 102 7.68 -8.20 -0.21
CA MET A 102 8.20 -6.83 -0.12
C MET A 102 9.69 -6.83 0.25
N ARG A 103 10.12 -7.55 1.30
CA ARG A 103 11.55 -7.63 1.67
C ARG A 103 12.46 -8.20 0.58
N ARG A 104 11.95 -9.13 -0.24
CA ARG A 104 12.69 -9.71 -1.36
C ARG A 104 12.95 -8.69 -2.47
N TRP A 105 11.99 -7.79 -2.72
CA TRP A 105 12.01 -6.88 -3.86
C TRP A 105 12.34 -5.42 -3.49
N ALA A 106 12.18 -5.01 -2.23
CA ALA A 106 12.43 -3.64 -1.75
C ALA A 106 13.86 -3.18 -2.01
N ARG A 107 14.86 -4.08 -1.92
CA ARG A 107 16.27 -3.77 -2.28
C ARG A 107 16.49 -3.41 -3.75
N ARG A 108 15.55 -3.77 -4.63
CA ARG A 108 15.59 -3.42 -6.06
C ARG A 108 14.83 -2.12 -6.36
N LEU A 109 14.19 -1.54 -5.33
CA LEU A 109 13.38 -0.32 -5.40
C LEU A 109 14.04 0.86 -4.64
N SER A 110 15.19 0.64 -4.00
CA SER A 110 16.00 1.62 -3.26
C SER A 110 17.16 2.11 -4.10
#